data_AF-A0A958SQ91-F1
#
_entry.id   AF-A0A958SQ91-F1
#
_cell.length_a   1.000
_cell.length_b   1.000
_cell.length_c   1.000
_cell.angle_alpha   90.00
_cell.angle_beta   90.00
_cell.angle_gamma   90.00
#
_symmetry.space_group_name_H-M   'P 1'
#
loop_
_entity.id
_entity.type
_entity.pdbx_description
1 polymer ?
#
loop_
_entity_poly.entity_id
_entity_poly.type
_entity_poly.pdbx_seq_one_letter_code
_entity_poly.pdbx_strand_id
1 'polypeptide(L)'
;MISNKNYLAIFDLPKSKRPNDMTINPIKGLQYIKSTFSQFHKPIICLLFLLTFSCYKYERSKESLDYLNSPKVGDIYFFEKENENIYYPLKVKQVERDSIIFLKSQIELSLKYYVDETNESIKKDLIDDFKFYDYWTEETEVIRKNKIHSLFDKNLIFEIKRY
;
A
#
# COMPACT_ATOMS: atom_id res chain seq x y z
N MET A 1 59.90 -26.97 -35.10
CA MET A 1 60.11 -25.53 -35.41
C MET A 1 59.69 -25.31 -36.85
N ILE A 2 58.49 -24.77 -37.06
CA ILE A 2 57.93 -24.47 -38.38
C ILE A 2 58.11 -22.96 -38.58
N SER A 3 58.91 -22.57 -39.57
CA SER A 3 59.06 -21.18 -39.98
C SER A 3 58.11 -20.87 -41.12
N ASN A 4 57.28 -19.88 -40.85
CA ASN A 4 56.29 -19.25 -41.70
C ASN A 4 56.98 -18.28 -42.69
N LYS A 5 56.45 -18.12 -43.92
CA LYS A 5 56.36 -16.83 -44.64
C LYS A 5 55.66 -16.96 -46.02
N ASN A 6 54.49 -16.32 -46.06
CA ASN A 6 53.99 -15.37 -47.06
C ASN A 6 53.72 -15.82 -48.50
N TYR A 7 52.43 -15.98 -48.81
CA TYR A 7 51.88 -15.70 -50.13
C TYR A 7 50.90 -14.53 -50.06
N LEU A 8 51.16 -13.50 -50.87
CA LEU A 8 50.22 -12.46 -51.24
C LEU A 8 49.10 -13.09 -52.09
N ALA A 9 47.84 -12.82 -51.75
CA ALA A 9 46.72 -13.01 -52.66
C ALA A 9 45.88 -11.72 -52.70
N ILE A 10 45.93 -11.07 -53.86
CA ILE A 10 45.06 -9.96 -54.26
C ILE A 10 43.68 -10.59 -54.54
N PHE A 11 42.65 -10.14 -53.83
CA PHE A 11 41.27 -10.52 -54.14
C PHE A 11 40.57 -9.37 -54.88
N ASP A 12 40.21 -9.65 -56.13
CA ASP A 12 39.28 -8.84 -56.93
C ASP A 12 37.89 -8.81 -56.28
N LEU A 13 37.36 -7.60 -56.07
CA LEU A 13 35.98 -7.38 -55.62
C LEU A 13 35.00 -7.47 -56.81
N PRO A 14 33.91 -8.26 -56.72
CA PRO A 14 32.87 -8.26 -57.74
C PRO A 14 32.01 -6.98 -57.69
N LYS A 15 31.72 -6.45 -58.89
CA LYS A 15 30.91 -5.26 -59.14
C LYS A 15 29.53 -5.33 -58.46
N SER A 16 29.22 -4.29 -57.70
CA SER A 16 27.92 -3.95 -57.10
C SER A 16 26.78 -4.00 -58.13
N LYS A 17 25.78 -4.84 -57.87
CA LYS A 17 24.45 -4.77 -58.49
C LYS A 17 23.64 -3.68 -57.80
N ARG A 18 23.18 -2.67 -58.56
CA ARG A 18 22.20 -1.68 -58.08
C ARG A 18 20.84 -2.39 -57.84
N PRO A 19 20.15 -2.15 -56.71
CA PRO A 19 18.80 -2.65 -56.53
C PRO A 19 17.80 -1.80 -57.34
N ASN A 20 17.02 -2.47 -58.17
CA ASN A 20 15.85 -1.91 -58.83
C ASN A 20 14.70 -1.77 -57.83
N ASP A 21 13.97 -0.66 -57.95
CA ASP A 21 12.61 -0.35 -57.46
C ASP A 21 12.05 -1.16 -56.29
N MET A 22 12.10 -0.54 -55.11
CA MET A 22 11.17 -0.85 -54.01
C MET A 22 9.94 0.07 -54.11
N THR A 23 8.91 -0.38 -54.83
CA THR A 23 7.57 0.17 -54.66
C THR A 23 6.95 -0.42 -53.39
N ILE A 24 6.96 0.37 -52.32
CA ILE A 24 6.34 0.02 -51.03
C ILE A 24 4.82 0.09 -51.21
N ASN A 25 4.15 -1.07 -51.15
CA ASN A 25 2.71 -1.17 -51.26
C ASN A 25 2.05 -0.75 -49.92
N PRO A 26 1.38 0.41 -49.84
CA PRO A 26 1.00 1.04 -48.56
C PRO A 26 -0.06 0.26 -47.76
N ILE A 27 -0.79 -0.64 -48.41
CA ILE A 27 -1.90 -1.41 -47.82
C ILE A 27 -1.38 -2.46 -46.81
N LYS A 28 -0.21 -3.07 -47.07
CA LYS A 28 0.38 -4.06 -46.16
C LYS A 28 0.99 -3.43 -44.90
N GLY A 29 1.50 -2.19 -45.00
CA GLY A 29 2.01 -1.45 -43.84
C GLY A 29 0.93 -1.09 -42.83
N LEU A 30 -0.27 -0.71 -43.31
CA LEU A 30 -1.42 -0.37 -42.46
C LEU A 30 -1.98 -1.57 -41.69
N GLN A 31 -1.95 -2.78 -42.25
CA GLN A 31 -2.36 -4.00 -41.56
C GLN A 31 -1.37 -4.40 -40.44
N TYR A 32 -0.08 -4.20 -40.68
CA TYR A 32 0.95 -4.51 -39.69
C TYR A 32 0.83 -3.62 -38.45
N ILE A 33 0.61 -2.31 -38.65
CA ILE A 33 0.44 -1.30 -37.58
C ILE A 33 -0.84 -1.57 -36.76
N LYS A 34 -1.94 -1.97 -37.39
CA LYS A 34 -3.17 -2.34 -36.67
C LYS A 34 -2.98 -3.58 -35.79
N SER A 35 -2.23 -4.58 -36.26
CA SER A 35 -2.03 -5.83 -35.52
C SER A 35 -1.11 -5.68 -34.30
N THR A 36 -0.08 -4.83 -34.39
CA THR A 36 0.82 -4.54 -33.26
C THR A 36 0.16 -3.63 -32.22
N PHE A 37 -0.63 -2.63 -32.63
CA PHE A 37 -1.34 -1.74 -31.70
C PHE A 37 -2.31 -2.53 -30.79
N SER A 38 -3.01 -3.53 -31.32
CA SER A 38 -3.90 -4.43 -30.56
C SER A 38 -3.18 -5.33 -29.54
N GLN A 39 -1.87 -5.58 -29.69
CA GLN A 39 -1.10 -6.41 -28.76
C GLN A 39 -0.55 -5.61 -27.58
N PHE A 40 -0.35 -4.28 -27.72
CA PHE A 40 0.16 -3.42 -26.65
C PHE A 40 -0.90 -2.95 -25.65
N HIS A 41 -2.20 -2.99 -26.00
CA HIS A 41 -3.25 -2.53 -25.08
C HIS A 41 -3.54 -3.50 -23.93
N LYS A 42 -3.39 -4.81 -24.16
CA LYS A 42 -3.65 -5.84 -23.14
C LYS A 42 -2.73 -5.73 -21.91
N PRO A 43 -1.39 -5.59 -22.05
CA PRO A 43 -0.52 -5.44 -20.88
C PRO A 43 -0.71 -4.09 -20.16
N ILE A 44 -1.03 -3.01 -20.87
CA ILE A 44 -1.27 -1.69 -20.26
C ILE A 44 -2.53 -1.69 -19.41
N ILE A 45 -3.61 -2.34 -19.87
CA ILE A 45 -4.86 -2.47 -19.10
C ILE A 45 -4.65 -3.35 -17.86
N CYS A 46 -3.89 -4.45 -17.97
CA CYS A 46 -3.53 -5.27 -16.80
C CYS A 46 -2.67 -4.50 -15.78
N LEU A 47 -1.71 -3.69 -16.25
CA LEU A 47 -0.88 -2.86 -15.38
C LEU A 47 -1.72 -1.80 -14.65
N LEU A 48 -2.64 -1.14 -15.36
CA LEU A 48 -3.57 -0.18 -14.74
C LEU A 48 -4.50 -0.86 -13.72
N PHE A 49 -4.97 -2.07 -13.99
CA PHE A 49 -5.80 -2.83 -13.05
C PHE A 49 -5.02 -3.23 -11.79
N LEU A 50 -3.77 -3.67 -11.94
CA LEU A 50 -2.87 -3.98 -10.82
C LEU A 50 -2.56 -2.74 -9.97
N LEU A 51 -2.39 -1.58 -10.60
CA LEU A 51 -2.19 -0.31 -9.89
C LEU A 51 -3.42 0.09 -9.06
N THR A 52 -4.63 -0.21 -9.53
CA THR A 52 -5.86 0.09 -8.76
C THR A 52 -6.09 -0.84 -7.56
N PHE A 53 -5.66 -2.11 -7.64
CA PHE A 53 -5.79 -3.06 -6.53
C PHE A 53 -4.74 -2.86 -5.43
N SER A 54 -3.61 -2.22 -5.73
CA SER A 54 -2.53 -1.98 -4.76
C SER A 54 -2.85 -0.92 -3.70
N CYS A 55 -3.99 -0.23 -3.78
CA CYS A 55 -4.41 0.79 -2.81
C CYS A 55 -5.62 0.35 -1.97
N TYR A 56 -5.65 -0.91 -1.54
CA TYR A 56 -6.60 -1.32 -0.51
C TYR A 56 -6.23 -0.60 0.81
N LYS A 57 -7.16 0.19 1.34
CA LYS A 57 -7.02 0.93 2.61
C LYS A 57 -8.00 0.40 3.62
N TYR A 58 -7.62 0.45 4.90
CA TYR A 58 -8.47 0.07 6.02
C TYR A 58 -9.75 0.89 5.96
N GLU A 59 -10.89 0.23 5.80
CA GLU A 59 -12.17 0.90 5.88
C GLU A 59 -12.64 0.85 7.33
N ARG A 60 -12.71 2.02 7.96
CA ARG A 60 -13.19 2.16 9.34
C ARG A 60 -14.68 1.84 9.41
N SER A 61 -15.13 1.30 10.53
CA SER A 61 -16.56 1.08 10.75
C SER A 61 -17.35 2.39 10.75
N LYS A 62 -18.61 2.35 10.29
CA LYS A 62 -19.50 3.53 10.29
C LYS A 62 -19.76 4.02 11.72
N GLU A 63 -19.86 3.08 12.63
CA GLU A 63 -20.11 3.29 14.05
C GLU A 63 -18.97 4.08 14.71
N SER A 64 -17.74 3.99 14.21
CA SER A 64 -16.60 4.73 14.76
C SER A 64 -16.86 6.24 14.80
N LEU A 65 -17.49 6.81 13.76
CA LEU A 65 -17.81 8.24 13.74
C LEU A 65 -18.86 8.60 14.80
N ASP A 66 -19.86 7.74 14.99
CA ASP A 66 -20.89 7.95 16.00
C ASP A 66 -20.31 7.89 17.41
N TYR A 67 -19.37 6.95 17.66
CA TYR A 67 -18.67 6.82 18.94
C TYR A 67 -17.71 7.97 19.19
N LEU A 68 -17.03 8.49 18.15
CA LEU A 68 -16.21 9.68 18.25
C LEU A 68 -17.01 10.91 18.73
N ASN A 69 -18.20 11.10 18.16
CA ASN A 69 -19.06 12.25 18.48
C ASN A 69 -19.79 12.09 19.83
N SER A 70 -19.95 10.86 20.31
CA SER A 70 -20.64 10.52 21.56
C SER A 70 -19.85 9.51 22.40
N PRO A 71 -18.66 9.89 22.89
CA PRO A 71 -17.79 8.98 23.64
C PRO A 71 -18.44 8.59 24.97
N LYS A 72 -18.30 7.32 25.34
CA LYS A 72 -18.78 6.74 26.59
C LYS A 72 -17.66 6.00 27.31
N VAL A 73 -17.80 5.91 28.64
CA VAL A 73 -16.94 5.06 29.46
C VAL A 73 -17.04 3.63 28.96
N GLY A 74 -15.88 2.99 28.76
CA GLY A 74 -15.77 1.65 28.20
C GLY A 74 -15.46 1.59 26.70
N ASP A 75 -15.65 2.68 25.95
CA ASP A 75 -15.27 2.72 24.53
C ASP A 75 -13.77 2.47 24.35
N ILE A 76 -13.38 1.78 23.27
CA ILE A 76 -11.99 1.43 22.97
C ILE A 76 -11.59 2.09 21.65
N TYR A 77 -10.52 2.87 21.70
CA TYR A 77 -9.97 3.60 20.59
C TYR A 77 -8.67 2.93 20.17
N PHE A 78 -8.56 2.56 18.90
CA PHE A 78 -7.36 1.93 18.35
C PHE A 78 -6.49 2.98 17.67
N PHE A 79 -5.30 3.19 18.24
CA PHE A 79 -4.35 4.22 17.81
C PHE A 79 -3.22 3.63 16.98
N GLU A 80 -2.73 4.44 16.06
CA GLU A 80 -1.46 4.28 15.34
C GLU A 80 -0.53 5.42 15.77
N LYS A 81 0.67 5.06 16.25
CA LYS A 81 1.69 6.04 16.61
C LYS A 81 2.30 6.62 15.34
N GLU A 82 2.24 7.95 15.23
CA GLU A 82 2.61 8.67 14.02
C GLU A 82 4.04 8.31 13.56
N ASN A 83 4.16 7.78 12.33
CA ASN A 83 5.41 7.36 11.70
C ASN A 83 6.18 6.22 12.38
N GLU A 84 5.60 5.55 13.39
CA GLU A 84 6.27 4.47 14.09
C GLU A 84 5.74 3.09 13.74
N ASN A 85 4.63 2.99 12.99
CA ASN A 85 4.01 1.72 12.62
C ASN A 85 3.75 0.82 13.86
N ILE A 86 3.35 1.50 14.94
CA ILE A 86 3.04 0.93 16.24
C ILE A 86 1.55 1.15 16.50
N TYR A 87 0.85 0.09 16.86
CA TYR A 87 -0.58 0.08 17.10
C TYR A 87 -0.89 -0.27 18.54
N TYR A 88 -1.78 0.48 19.17
CA TYR A 88 -2.13 0.28 20.57
C TYR A 88 -3.58 0.72 20.84
N PRO A 89 -4.32 -0.03 21.65
CA PRO A 89 -5.67 0.35 22.07
C PRO A 89 -5.65 1.16 23.38
N LEU A 90 -6.58 2.10 23.49
CA LEU A 90 -6.86 2.87 24.70
C LEU A 90 -8.33 2.76 25.07
N LYS A 91 -8.65 2.53 26.36
CA LYS A 91 -10.04 2.45 26.86
C LYS A 91 -10.47 3.73 27.53
N VAL A 92 -11.64 4.24 27.21
CA VAL A 92 -12.20 5.42 27.89
C VAL A 92 -12.52 5.07 29.34
N LYS A 93 -11.80 5.69 30.27
CA LYS A 93 -12.06 5.65 31.71
C LYS A 93 -13.13 6.66 32.10
N GLN A 94 -13.01 7.88 31.56
CA GLN A 94 -13.85 9.01 31.93
C GLN A 94 -13.93 10.00 30.76
N VAL A 95 -15.12 10.58 30.58
CA VAL A 95 -15.36 11.63 29.58
C VAL A 95 -15.62 12.93 30.34
N GLU A 96 -14.79 13.93 30.06
CA GLU A 96 -14.97 15.27 30.61
C GLU A 96 -15.57 16.21 29.56
N ARG A 97 -15.75 17.49 29.92
CA ARG A 97 -16.27 18.50 28.98
C ARG A 97 -15.37 18.64 27.75
N ASP A 98 -14.06 18.84 27.95
CA ASP A 98 -13.11 19.17 26.87
C ASP A 98 -12.06 18.07 26.63
N SER A 99 -12.04 17.04 27.47
CA SER A 99 -11.05 15.98 27.47
C SER A 99 -11.68 14.59 27.58
N ILE A 100 -10.90 13.57 27.24
CA ILE A 100 -11.20 12.17 27.53
C ILE A 100 -9.99 11.59 28.24
N ILE A 101 -10.25 10.87 29.33
CA ILE A 101 -9.25 10.15 30.10
C ILE A 101 -9.31 8.69 29.70
N PHE A 102 -8.18 8.16 29.25
CA PHE A 102 -8.02 6.79 28.79
C PHE A 102 -7.22 5.97 29.80
N LEU A 103 -7.49 4.66 29.87
CA LEU A 103 -6.59 3.65 30.40
C LEU A 103 -5.69 3.16 29.26
N LYS A 104 -4.40 2.99 29.55
CA LYS A 104 -3.47 2.37 28.61
C LYS A 104 -3.64 0.86 28.57
N SER A 105 -3.39 0.28 27.40
CA SER A 105 -3.24 -1.16 27.26
C SER A 105 -1.80 -1.60 27.53
N GLN A 106 -1.61 -2.83 27.98
CA GLN A 106 -0.33 -3.54 27.95
C GLN A 106 0.07 -4.00 26.55
N ILE A 107 -0.87 -3.96 25.58
CA ILE A 107 -0.63 -4.35 24.20
C ILE A 107 -0.11 -3.17 23.40
N GLU A 108 1.03 -3.40 22.77
CA GLU A 108 1.61 -2.56 21.75
C GLU A 108 2.12 -3.47 20.63
N LEU A 109 1.55 -3.36 19.43
CA LEU A 109 1.95 -4.14 18.26
C LEU A 109 2.81 -3.29 17.33
N SER A 110 3.99 -3.78 16.97
CA SER A 110 4.85 -3.12 15.98
C SER A 110 4.96 -3.97 14.71
N LEU A 111 4.73 -3.35 13.55
CA LEU A 111 4.94 -3.99 12.23
C LEU A 111 6.36 -4.52 12.04
N LYS A 112 7.34 -4.02 12.78
CA LYS A 112 8.74 -4.45 12.67
C LYS A 112 8.95 -5.93 12.98
N TYR A 113 8.01 -6.55 13.71
CA TYR A 113 8.08 -7.96 14.08
C TYR A 113 7.39 -8.89 13.08
N TYR A 114 6.75 -8.33 12.05
CA TYR A 114 6.00 -9.10 11.07
C TYR A 114 6.68 -8.99 9.70
N VAL A 115 7.04 -10.15 9.13
CA VAL A 115 7.81 -10.22 7.87
C VAL A 115 6.89 -10.10 6.65
N ASP A 116 5.66 -10.61 6.75
CA ASP A 116 4.72 -10.75 5.62
C ASP A 116 3.36 -10.06 5.86
N GLU A 117 3.24 -9.25 6.91
CA GLU A 117 1.98 -8.59 7.23
C GLU A 117 1.87 -7.19 6.66
N THR A 118 0.64 -6.82 6.32
CA THR A 118 0.29 -5.48 5.87
C THR A 118 -0.20 -4.66 7.05
N ASN A 119 -0.10 -3.33 6.99
CA ASN A 119 -0.72 -2.47 8.02
C ASN A 119 -2.20 -2.80 8.24
N GLU A 120 -2.86 -3.27 7.18
CA GLU A 120 -4.27 -3.66 7.16
C GLU A 120 -4.56 -4.94 7.95
N SER A 121 -3.73 -5.97 7.80
CA SER A 121 -3.90 -7.23 8.55
C SER A 121 -3.70 -6.98 10.05
N ILE A 122 -2.65 -6.25 10.44
CA ILE A 122 -2.39 -5.96 11.85
C ILE A 122 -3.49 -5.14 12.50
N LYS A 123 -4.04 -4.14 11.78
CA LYS A 123 -5.19 -3.37 12.28
C LYS A 123 -6.37 -4.28 12.58
N LYS A 124 -6.68 -5.19 11.67
CA LYS A 124 -7.78 -6.14 11.82
C LYS A 124 -7.51 -7.14 12.95
N ASP A 125 -6.33 -7.73 13.00
CA ASP A 125 -5.95 -8.73 14.00
C ASP A 125 -5.96 -8.11 15.39
N LEU A 126 -5.43 -6.88 15.54
CA LEU A 126 -5.54 -6.16 16.79
C LEU A 126 -6.99 -6.00 17.24
N ILE A 127 -7.92 -5.63 16.35
CA ILE A 127 -9.34 -5.43 16.71
C ILE A 127 -10.01 -6.76 17.10
N ASP A 128 -9.73 -7.83 16.36
CA ASP A 128 -10.36 -9.14 16.59
C ASP A 128 -9.81 -9.83 17.84
N ASP A 129 -8.49 -9.77 18.08
CA ASP A 129 -7.85 -10.35 19.26
C ASP A 129 -8.19 -9.56 20.54
N PHE A 130 -8.42 -8.25 20.42
CA PHE A 130 -8.73 -7.41 21.57
C PHE A 130 -10.07 -7.75 22.25
N LYS A 131 -10.97 -8.49 21.59
CA LYS A 131 -12.28 -8.87 22.16
C LYS A 131 -12.19 -9.80 23.37
N PHE A 132 -11.05 -10.46 23.59
CA PHE A 132 -11.01 -11.67 24.43
C PHE A 132 -10.27 -11.54 25.78
N TYR A 133 -9.64 -10.41 26.11
CA TYR A 133 -8.80 -10.34 27.31
C TYR A 133 -8.73 -8.95 27.98
N ASP A 134 -8.40 -8.97 29.27
CA ASP A 134 -8.34 -7.79 30.14
C ASP A 134 -6.92 -7.20 30.17
N TYR A 135 -6.55 -6.47 29.11
CA TYR A 135 -5.19 -5.95 28.87
C TYR A 135 -4.95 -4.53 29.40
N TRP A 136 -5.69 -4.08 30.41
CA TRP A 136 -5.66 -2.67 30.84
C TRP A 136 -4.73 -2.45 32.03
N THR A 137 -4.01 -1.33 32.02
CA THR A 137 -3.24 -0.86 33.17
C THR A 137 -3.99 0.25 33.90
N GLU A 138 -3.58 0.55 35.13
CA GLU A 138 -4.08 1.72 35.86
C GLU A 138 -3.46 3.05 35.37
N GLU A 139 -2.48 2.99 34.46
CA GLU A 139 -1.91 4.19 33.87
C GLU A 139 -2.94 4.90 32.99
N THR A 140 -3.05 6.21 33.18
CA THR A 140 -3.97 7.04 32.41
C THR A 140 -3.26 7.95 31.41
N GLU A 141 -3.95 8.23 30.32
CA GLU A 141 -3.59 9.27 29.37
C GLU A 141 -4.77 10.23 29.18
N VAL A 142 -4.51 11.54 29.20
CA VAL A 142 -5.54 12.56 29.04
C VAL A 142 -5.38 13.22 27.67
N ILE A 143 -6.40 13.12 26.82
CA ILE A 143 -6.39 13.67 25.47
C ILE A 143 -7.55 14.64 25.30
N ARG A 144 -7.28 15.85 24.82
CA ARG A 144 -8.32 16.84 24.51
C ARG A 144 -9.17 16.37 23.32
N LYS A 145 -10.48 16.62 23.37
CA LYS A 145 -11.42 16.19 22.31
C LYS A 145 -11.03 16.72 20.93
N ASN A 146 -10.58 17.97 20.82
CA ASN A 146 -10.12 18.54 19.55
C ASN A 146 -8.92 17.77 18.96
N LYS A 147 -7.99 17.31 19.81
CA LYS A 147 -6.87 16.46 19.40
C LYS A 147 -7.37 15.09 18.94
N ILE A 148 -8.35 14.49 19.64
CA ILE A 148 -8.95 13.21 19.24
C ILE A 148 -9.57 13.31 17.85
N HIS A 149 -10.36 14.35 17.57
CA HIS A 149 -10.90 14.58 16.23
C HIS A 149 -9.78 14.72 15.19
N SER A 150 -8.73 15.49 15.48
CA SER A 150 -7.59 15.61 14.55
C SER A 150 -6.87 14.28 14.30
N LEU A 151 -6.68 13.46 15.33
CA LEU A 151 -6.08 12.13 15.18
C LEU A 151 -6.98 11.20 14.36
N PHE A 152 -8.30 11.30 14.53
CA PHE A 152 -9.28 10.55 13.74
C PHE A 152 -9.29 10.98 12.27
N ASP A 153 -9.23 12.28 11.99
CA ASP A 153 -9.17 12.81 10.62
C ASP A 153 -7.88 12.37 9.91
N LYS A 154 -6.77 12.29 10.64
CA LYS A 154 -5.47 11.81 10.14
C LYS A 154 -5.37 10.29 9.99
N ASN A 155 -6.41 9.52 10.31
CA ASN A 155 -6.38 8.05 10.42
C ASN A 155 -5.42 7.50 11.49
N LEU A 156 -4.95 8.32 12.44
CA LEU A 156 -4.15 7.86 13.57
C LEU A 156 -5.02 7.25 14.68
N ILE A 157 -6.33 7.52 14.67
CA ILE A 157 -7.32 6.66 15.29
C ILE A 157 -8.04 5.96 14.14
N PHE A 158 -7.80 4.66 13.98
CA PHE A 158 -8.28 3.92 12.82
C PHE A 158 -9.57 3.15 13.08
N GLU A 159 -9.93 2.90 14.34
CA GLU A 159 -11.18 2.23 14.72
C GLU A 159 -11.59 2.65 16.12
N ILE A 160 -12.90 2.69 16.38
CA ILE A 160 -13.47 2.81 17.72
C ILE A 160 -14.50 1.70 17.91
N LYS A 161 -14.39 0.94 18.99
CA LYS A 161 -15.34 -0.12 19.35
C LYS A 161 -16.01 0.16 20.68
N ARG A 162 -17.27 -0.27 20.78
CA ARG A 162 -18.09 -0.28 21.98
C ARG A 162 -18.61 -1.70 22.15
N TYR A 163 -18.26 -2.33 23.28
CA TYR A 163 -18.70 -3.67 23.66
C TYR A 163 -19.76 -3.60 24.76
#